data_AF-A0A2N3KG41-F1
#
_entry.id   AF-A0A2N3KG41-F1
#
_cell.length_a   1.000
_cell.length_b   1.000
_cell.length_c   1.000
_cell.angle_alpha   90.00
_cell.angle_beta   90.00
_cell.angle_gamma   90.00
#
_symmetry.space_group_name_H-M   'P 1'
#
loop_
_entity.id
_entity.type
_entity.pdbx_description
1 polymer ?
#
loop_
_entity_poly.entity_id
_entity_poly.type
_entity_poly.pdbx_seq_one_letter_code
_entity_poly.pdbx_strand_id
1 'polypeptide(L)'
;MSQTFIDRTFDNIRQLWRDIRGNSVVRSFGFGDEAAQKDHWRRQVADCLAHRGGAVSARLRAAELGHDFLRLDEESRKEFLHLLVNEFDVDRARLGAVIRDWQQADDLAERTMLESRMRAELVPPYRKLLQEFNALPQGVKFLVDLRADLLRWRKDAPGLVLLEQDLKTLLSGWFDIGFLELHQITWNSPAALLEKLIAYEAVHQIRSWDDLKSRLASDRRCFAFFHPGMPDEPLIFVEVALVSGIAENVDVLIDRDLDGDTMDPSQADTAIFYSISNAQSGLAGISFGDFLIKRVVAELQRDLPNLRQFATLSPIPGFRRWLTGAIAEMDAATQESDAPQNVDIKSEAKAPGTAITVKTAAKTQVPERLFEDMALCRPLIAADVGGDVAQKGNVEQIDAGARSALLRLVAHYLLNERRAGRDTALDPVAHFHLTNGARVERLNMDANSAPAGQAQSFGLMVNYLYQAGEIEKNHENYAGGGKIAASSTVRRLAG
;
A
#
# COMPACT_ATOMS: atom_id res chain seq x y z
N MET A 1 -16.69 26.37 2.46
CA MET A 1 -16.19 25.42 1.45
C MET A 1 -14.77 25.06 1.82
N SER A 2 -14.56 23.94 2.51
CA SER A 2 -13.22 23.51 2.91
C SER A 2 -12.48 23.04 1.67
N GLN A 3 -11.48 23.81 1.22
CA GLN A 3 -10.50 23.30 0.27
C GLN A 3 -9.91 22.01 0.84
N THR A 4 -9.98 20.92 0.09
CA THR A 4 -9.35 19.67 0.53
C THR A 4 -7.83 19.85 0.49
N PHE A 5 -7.11 19.06 1.28
CA PHE A 5 -5.64 19.12 1.33
C PHE A 5 -4.99 18.90 -0.06
N ILE A 6 -5.64 18.10 -0.91
CA ILE A 6 -5.26 17.83 -2.30
C ILE A 6 -5.38 19.11 -3.17
N ASP A 7 -6.44 19.90 -2.98
CA ASP A 7 -6.65 21.15 -3.73
C ASP A 7 -5.52 22.16 -3.50
N ARG A 8 -5.07 22.29 -2.24
CA ARG A 8 -3.93 23.17 -1.88
C ARG A 8 -2.63 22.72 -2.53
N THR A 9 -2.42 21.41 -2.63
CA THR A 9 -1.20 20.85 -3.22
C THR A 9 -1.12 21.14 -4.72
N PHE A 10 -2.22 20.94 -5.45
CA PHE A 10 -2.27 21.27 -6.86
C PHE A 10 -2.16 22.78 -7.12
N ASP A 11 -2.71 23.64 -6.25
CA ASP A 11 -2.55 25.09 -6.38
C ASP A 11 -1.09 25.54 -6.22
N ASN A 12 -0.34 24.93 -5.30
CA ASN A 12 1.09 25.18 -5.14
C ASN A 12 1.90 24.73 -6.37
N ILE A 13 1.63 23.53 -6.89
CA ILE A 13 2.28 23.02 -8.12
C ILE A 13 1.97 23.92 -9.31
N ARG A 14 0.69 24.33 -9.46
CA ARG A 14 0.27 25.27 -10.51
C ARG A 14 1.02 26.59 -10.43
N GLN A 15 1.20 27.16 -9.23
CA GLN A 15 1.96 28.39 -9.05
C GLN A 15 3.42 28.22 -9.49
N LEU A 16 4.11 27.18 -9.01
CA LEU A 16 5.51 26.90 -9.35
C LEU A 16 5.72 26.73 -10.86
N TRP A 17 4.82 26.03 -11.54
CA TRP A 17 4.96 25.80 -12.99
C TRP A 17 4.59 27.00 -13.83
N ARG A 18 3.72 27.88 -13.33
CA ARG A 18 3.46 29.18 -13.95
C ARG A 18 4.72 30.06 -13.96
N ASP A 19 5.47 30.06 -12.87
CA ASP A 19 6.71 30.85 -12.77
C ASP A 19 7.78 30.34 -13.75
N ILE A 20 7.82 29.01 -14.00
CA ILE A 20 8.71 28.39 -15.00
C ILE A 20 8.32 28.79 -16.44
N ARG A 21 7.02 28.90 -16.74
CA ARG A 21 6.50 29.33 -18.05
C ARG A 21 6.90 30.79 -18.39
N GLY A 22 7.15 31.62 -17.38
CA GLY A 22 7.21 33.07 -17.55
C GLY A 22 5.82 33.64 -17.90
N ASN A 23 5.70 34.97 -17.92
CA ASN A 23 4.42 35.71 -17.96
C ASN A 23 3.69 35.64 -19.33
N SER A 24 3.59 34.46 -19.95
CA SER A 24 2.76 34.27 -21.15
C SER A 24 1.31 34.07 -20.72
N VAL A 25 0.55 35.16 -20.82
CA VAL A 25 -0.90 35.16 -20.61
C VAL A 25 -1.55 34.32 -21.70
N VAL A 26 -1.71 33.02 -21.44
CA VAL A 26 -2.68 32.22 -22.19
C VAL A 26 -4.04 32.66 -21.69
N ARG A 27 -4.71 33.50 -22.48
CA ARG A 27 -6.12 33.85 -22.30
C ARG A 27 -6.87 32.55 -22.07
N SER A 28 -7.73 32.55 -21.05
CA SER A 28 -8.78 31.56 -20.87
C SER A 28 -9.52 31.40 -22.20
N PHE A 29 -9.15 30.39 -22.98
CA PHE A 29 -9.97 29.98 -24.11
C PHE A 29 -11.20 29.34 -23.49
N GLY A 30 -12.33 30.04 -23.58
CA GLY A 30 -13.62 29.39 -23.41
C GLY A 30 -13.70 28.33 -24.50
N PHE A 31 -13.34 27.09 -24.17
CA PHE A 31 -13.48 25.96 -25.07
C PHE A 31 -14.98 25.64 -25.12
N GLY A 32 -15.69 26.32 -26.02
CA GLY A 32 -17.05 25.95 -26.40
C GLY A 32 -17.11 24.79 -27.40
N ASP A 33 -15.95 24.29 -27.84
CA ASP A 33 -15.82 23.20 -28.82
C ASP A 33 -14.81 22.16 -28.33
N GLU A 34 -15.33 20.97 -28.02
CA GLU A 34 -14.61 19.79 -27.53
C GLU A 34 -13.54 19.31 -28.53
N ALA A 35 -13.79 19.46 -29.84
CA ALA A 35 -12.85 19.05 -30.88
C ALA A 35 -11.60 19.92 -30.88
N ALA A 36 -11.78 21.25 -30.77
CA ALA A 36 -10.67 22.20 -30.71
C ALA A 36 -9.80 22.00 -29.47
N GLN A 37 -10.39 21.59 -28.34
CA GLN A 37 -9.67 21.26 -27.12
C GLN A 37 -8.82 19.99 -27.29
N LYS A 38 -9.38 18.92 -27.86
CA LYS A 38 -8.64 17.68 -28.14
C LYS A 38 -7.49 17.90 -29.12
N ASP A 39 -7.69 18.72 -30.16
CA ASP A 39 -6.63 19.10 -31.10
C ASP A 39 -5.53 19.97 -30.47
N HIS A 40 -5.88 20.76 -29.45
CA HIS A 40 -4.88 21.47 -28.66
C HIS A 40 -4.02 20.50 -27.85
N TRP A 41 -4.64 19.55 -27.14
CA TRP A 41 -3.93 18.53 -26.37
C TRP A 41 -3.00 17.68 -27.24
N ARG A 42 -3.46 17.22 -28.41
CA ARG A 42 -2.64 16.47 -29.37
C ARG A 42 -1.37 17.21 -29.75
N ARG A 43 -1.49 18.52 -30.05
CA ARG A 43 -0.34 19.36 -30.40
C ARG A 43 0.62 19.50 -29.22
N GLN A 44 0.11 19.77 -28.02
CA GLN A 44 0.97 19.90 -26.83
C GLN A 44 1.74 18.61 -26.53
N VAL A 45 1.07 17.46 -26.56
CA VAL A 45 1.71 16.14 -26.33
C VAL A 45 2.74 15.84 -27.43
N ALA A 46 2.38 16.05 -28.70
CA ALA A 46 3.30 15.84 -29.82
C ALA A 46 4.54 16.74 -29.71
N ASP A 47 4.39 18.00 -29.31
CA ASP A 47 5.50 18.93 -29.12
C ASP A 47 6.42 18.51 -27.96
N CYS A 48 5.87 17.98 -26.86
CA CYS A 48 6.68 17.41 -25.78
C CYS A 48 7.51 16.23 -26.30
N LEU A 49 6.86 15.27 -26.96
CA LEU A 49 7.49 14.03 -27.46
C LEU A 49 8.47 14.27 -28.62
N ALA A 50 8.35 15.36 -29.36
CA ALA A 50 9.25 15.69 -30.46
C ALA A 50 10.67 16.06 -29.99
N HIS A 51 10.89 16.31 -28.69
CA HIS A 51 12.17 16.66 -28.06
C HIS A 51 12.98 17.77 -28.78
N ARG A 52 12.30 18.66 -29.52
CA ARG A 52 12.95 19.76 -30.25
C ARG A 52 13.50 20.81 -29.26
N GLY A 53 14.73 21.27 -29.46
CA GLY A 53 15.33 22.36 -28.67
C GLY A 53 16.10 21.97 -27.41
N GLY A 54 16.38 20.67 -27.19
CA GLY A 54 17.18 20.20 -26.06
C GLY A 54 16.42 20.20 -24.72
N ALA A 55 17.15 19.90 -23.63
CA ALA A 55 16.56 19.62 -22.31
C ALA A 55 15.77 20.78 -21.70
N VAL A 56 16.21 22.03 -21.92
CA VAL A 56 15.52 23.23 -21.38
C VAL A 56 14.16 23.42 -22.03
N SER A 57 14.07 23.29 -23.35
CA SER A 57 12.79 23.42 -24.06
C SER A 57 11.83 22.27 -23.77
N ALA A 58 12.34 21.05 -23.58
CA ALA A 58 11.51 19.92 -23.14
C ALA A 58 10.88 20.19 -21.76
N ARG A 59 11.69 20.67 -20.80
CA ARG A 59 11.22 21.04 -19.46
C ARG A 59 10.12 22.11 -19.49
N LEU A 60 10.28 23.15 -20.32
CA LEU A 60 9.26 24.21 -20.47
C LEU A 60 7.93 23.64 -20.98
N ARG A 61 7.97 22.83 -22.04
CA ARG A 61 6.75 22.22 -22.61
C ARG A 61 6.05 21.27 -21.64
N ALA A 62 6.82 20.46 -20.90
CA ALA A 62 6.26 19.59 -19.87
C ALA A 62 5.60 20.40 -18.74
N ALA A 63 6.22 21.50 -18.30
CA ALA A 63 5.64 22.40 -17.30
C ALA A 63 4.36 23.06 -17.82
N GLU A 64 4.34 23.47 -19.09
CA GLU A 64 3.16 24.04 -19.73
C GLU A 64 2.00 23.05 -19.79
N LEU A 65 2.26 21.83 -20.28
CA LEU A 65 1.28 20.76 -20.37
C LEU A 65 0.73 20.39 -19.00
N GLY A 66 1.61 20.21 -18.00
CA GLY A 66 1.21 19.91 -16.64
C GLY A 66 0.35 21.00 -16.01
N HIS A 67 0.73 22.27 -16.20
CA HIS A 67 -0.06 23.39 -15.70
C HIS A 67 -1.46 23.41 -16.32
N ASP A 68 -1.58 23.19 -17.63
CA ASP A 68 -2.87 23.20 -18.32
C ASP A 68 -3.72 21.98 -17.92
N PHE A 69 -3.11 20.80 -17.81
CA PHE A 69 -3.77 19.59 -17.29
C PHE A 69 -4.36 19.82 -15.90
N LEU A 70 -3.61 20.48 -15.01
CA LEU A 70 -4.10 20.77 -13.66
C LEU A 70 -5.33 21.68 -13.66
N ARG A 71 -5.56 22.50 -14.68
CA ARG A 71 -6.75 23.38 -14.77
C ARG A 71 -8.01 22.66 -15.23
N LEU A 72 -7.87 21.46 -15.79
CA LEU A 72 -8.99 20.64 -16.24
C LEU A 72 -9.80 20.14 -15.03
N ASP A 73 -11.11 20.05 -15.23
CA ASP A 73 -11.99 19.28 -14.34
C ASP A 73 -11.71 17.77 -14.46
N GLU A 74 -12.30 17.00 -13.56
CA GLU A 74 -12.04 15.57 -13.45
C GLU A 74 -12.41 14.78 -14.72
N GLU A 75 -13.52 15.11 -15.39
CA GLU A 75 -13.93 14.41 -16.62
C GLU A 75 -12.99 14.75 -17.78
N SER A 76 -12.64 16.02 -17.94
CA SER A 76 -11.68 16.50 -18.94
C SER A 76 -10.29 15.89 -18.72
N ARG A 77 -9.86 15.65 -17.46
CA ARG A 77 -8.62 14.93 -17.16
C ARG A 77 -8.68 13.49 -17.63
N LYS A 78 -9.78 12.76 -17.37
CA LYS A 78 -9.96 11.38 -17.85
C LYS A 78 -9.90 11.34 -19.38
N GLU A 79 -10.58 12.25 -20.06
CA GLU A 79 -10.55 12.35 -21.52
C GLU A 79 -9.15 12.62 -22.07
N PHE A 80 -8.41 13.57 -21.46
CA PHE A 80 -7.02 13.85 -21.82
C PHE A 80 -6.13 12.59 -21.68
N LEU A 81 -6.25 11.86 -20.57
CA LEU A 81 -5.46 10.65 -20.33
C LEU A 81 -5.86 9.51 -21.27
N HIS A 82 -7.13 9.40 -21.63
CA HIS A 82 -7.58 8.46 -22.66
C HIS A 82 -7.01 8.80 -24.03
N LEU A 83 -6.98 10.08 -24.41
CA LEU A 83 -6.32 10.53 -25.63
C LEU A 83 -4.83 10.18 -25.62
N LEU A 84 -4.15 10.41 -24.49
CA LEU A 84 -2.73 10.08 -24.31
C LEU A 84 -2.46 8.58 -24.52
N VAL A 85 -3.24 7.70 -23.88
CA VAL A 85 -3.05 6.24 -23.96
C VAL A 85 -3.49 5.67 -25.31
N ASN A 86 -4.50 6.25 -25.98
CA ASN A 86 -5.01 5.71 -27.24
C ASN A 86 -4.22 6.19 -28.46
N GLU A 87 -3.74 7.42 -28.45
CA GLU A 87 -3.09 8.04 -29.62
C GLU A 87 -1.56 8.07 -29.53
N PHE A 88 -1.00 8.00 -28.32
CA PHE A 88 0.45 8.08 -28.08
C PHE A 88 1.00 6.80 -27.42
N ASP A 89 0.45 5.64 -27.79
CA ASP A 89 0.92 4.30 -27.41
C ASP A 89 2.09 3.82 -28.30
N VAL A 90 2.51 2.57 -28.09
CA VAL A 90 3.49 1.85 -28.92
C VAL A 90 3.11 1.88 -30.41
N ASP A 91 4.07 2.26 -31.26
CA ASP A 91 3.95 2.19 -32.72
C ASP A 91 4.03 0.73 -33.18
N ARG A 92 2.86 0.11 -33.33
CA ARG A 92 2.72 -1.31 -33.72
C ARG A 92 3.30 -1.60 -35.11
N ALA A 93 3.35 -0.62 -36.00
CA ALA A 93 3.92 -0.80 -37.34
C ALA A 93 5.46 -0.89 -37.25
N ARG A 94 6.10 -0.01 -36.47
CA ARG A 94 7.55 -0.06 -36.20
C ARG A 94 7.93 -1.32 -35.43
N LEU A 95 7.19 -1.66 -34.38
CA LEU A 95 7.42 -2.88 -33.61
C LEU A 95 7.33 -4.12 -34.51
N GLY A 96 6.32 -4.18 -35.38
CA GLY A 96 6.17 -5.27 -36.36
C GLY A 96 7.33 -5.37 -37.35
N ALA A 97 7.95 -4.26 -37.73
CA ALA A 97 9.16 -4.27 -38.55
C ALA A 97 10.36 -4.87 -37.79
N VAL A 98 10.61 -4.43 -36.56
CA VAL A 98 11.70 -4.95 -35.72
C VAL A 98 11.54 -6.45 -35.45
N ILE A 99 10.32 -6.92 -35.23
CA ILE A 99 10.04 -8.36 -35.03
C ILE A 99 10.38 -9.16 -36.30
N ARG A 100 10.02 -8.66 -37.49
CA ARG A 100 10.36 -9.33 -38.75
C ARG A 100 11.87 -9.38 -38.97
N ASP A 101 12.56 -8.27 -38.74
CA ASP A 101 14.02 -8.21 -38.85
C ASP A 101 14.67 -9.22 -37.86
N TRP A 102 14.17 -9.31 -36.62
CA TRP A 102 14.67 -10.25 -35.62
C TRP A 102 14.44 -11.72 -36.01
N GLN A 103 13.30 -12.02 -36.64
CA GLN A 103 12.99 -13.38 -37.15
C GLN A 103 13.89 -13.78 -38.33
N GLN A 104 14.38 -12.82 -39.12
CA GLN A 104 15.22 -13.04 -40.29
C GLN A 104 16.72 -12.99 -39.98
N ALA A 105 17.11 -12.45 -38.83
CA ALA A 105 18.51 -12.36 -38.43
C ALA A 105 19.11 -13.76 -38.20
N ASP A 106 20.23 -14.03 -38.86
CA ASP A 106 20.96 -15.30 -38.78
C ASP A 106 22.13 -15.25 -37.78
N ASP A 107 22.53 -14.05 -37.34
CA ASP A 107 23.61 -13.84 -36.39
C ASP A 107 23.10 -13.48 -34.97
N LEU A 108 23.81 -13.97 -33.95
CA LEU A 108 23.44 -13.76 -32.55
C LEU A 108 23.66 -12.30 -32.11
N ALA A 109 24.69 -11.62 -32.61
CA ALA A 109 24.94 -10.22 -32.26
C ALA A 109 23.87 -9.31 -32.88
N GLU A 110 23.49 -9.56 -34.13
CA GLU A 110 22.36 -8.88 -34.79
C GLU A 110 21.05 -9.09 -34.03
N ARG A 111 20.72 -10.33 -33.65
CA ARG A 111 19.53 -10.62 -32.83
C ARG A 111 19.55 -9.87 -31.50
N THR A 112 20.69 -9.83 -30.81
CA THR A 112 20.82 -9.12 -29.53
C THR A 112 20.59 -7.61 -29.70
N MET A 113 21.09 -7.02 -30.78
CA MET A 113 20.84 -5.60 -31.10
C MET A 113 19.35 -5.34 -31.38
N LEU A 114 18.70 -6.23 -32.13
CA LEU A 114 17.27 -6.14 -32.43
C LEU A 114 16.39 -6.36 -31.19
N GLU A 115 16.79 -7.21 -30.26
CA GLU A 115 16.13 -7.37 -28.95
C GLU A 115 16.23 -6.09 -28.10
N SER A 116 17.39 -5.42 -28.11
CA SER A 116 17.53 -4.12 -27.46
C SER A 116 16.62 -3.07 -28.10
N ARG A 117 16.53 -3.04 -29.44
CA ARG A 117 15.63 -2.15 -30.16
C ARG A 117 14.16 -2.47 -29.86
N MET A 118 13.79 -3.74 -29.83
CA MET A 118 12.45 -4.20 -29.50
C MET A 118 12.05 -3.75 -28.10
N ARG A 119 12.94 -3.88 -27.10
CA ARG A 119 12.72 -3.34 -25.75
C ARG A 119 12.46 -1.84 -25.76
N ALA A 120 13.19 -1.08 -26.58
CA ALA A 120 12.99 0.37 -26.69
C ALA A 120 11.66 0.75 -27.37
N GLU A 121 11.25 0.03 -28.41
CA GLU A 121 9.99 0.26 -29.15
C GLU A 121 8.75 -0.17 -28.33
N LEU A 122 8.88 -1.14 -27.43
CA LEU A 122 7.81 -1.57 -26.52
C LEU A 122 7.51 -0.56 -25.41
N VAL A 123 8.37 0.44 -25.20
CA VAL A 123 8.11 1.50 -24.23
C VAL A 123 7.22 2.56 -24.88
N PRO A 124 6.00 2.80 -24.36
CA PRO A 124 5.10 3.77 -24.96
C PRO A 124 5.68 5.19 -24.87
N PRO A 125 5.50 6.04 -25.91
CA PRO A 125 5.99 7.41 -25.93
C PRO A 125 5.58 8.23 -24.71
N TYR A 126 4.34 8.09 -24.22
CA TYR A 126 3.88 8.82 -23.04
C TYR A 126 4.71 8.51 -21.79
N ARG A 127 5.40 7.36 -21.69
CA ARG A 127 6.26 7.06 -20.55
C ARG A 127 7.46 8.01 -20.47
N LYS A 128 8.00 8.44 -21.62
CA LYS A 128 9.05 9.48 -21.67
C LYS A 128 8.51 10.81 -21.18
N LEU A 129 7.30 11.19 -21.60
CA LEU A 129 6.63 12.39 -21.11
C LEU A 129 6.47 12.36 -19.58
N LEU A 130 6.05 11.23 -19.00
CA LEU A 130 5.96 11.06 -17.54
C LEU A 130 7.33 11.26 -16.86
N GLN A 131 8.41 10.76 -17.46
CA GLN A 131 9.76 10.97 -16.94
C GLN A 131 10.23 12.43 -16.99
N GLU A 132 9.78 13.22 -17.97
CA GLU A 132 10.12 14.65 -18.06
C GLU A 132 9.59 15.45 -16.87
N PHE A 133 8.45 15.05 -16.29
CA PHE A 133 7.94 15.67 -15.07
C PHE A 133 8.89 15.51 -13.87
N ASN A 134 9.71 14.46 -13.80
CA ASN A 134 10.68 14.29 -12.71
C ASN A 134 11.69 15.45 -12.63
N ALA A 135 11.99 16.11 -13.75
CA ALA A 135 12.88 17.27 -13.80
C ALA A 135 12.22 18.60 -13.36
N LEU A 136 10.90 18.59 -13.13
CA LEU A 136 10.14 19.76 -12.70
C LEU A 136 10.08 19.86 -11.16
N PRO A 137 10.07 21.09 -10.61
CA PRO A 137 9.79 21.30 -9.19
C PRO A 137 8.43 20.68 -8.84
N GLN A 138 8.39 19.87 -7.77
CA GLN A 138 7.19 19.12 -7.35
C GLN A 138 6.62 18.17 -8.42
N GLY A 139 7.38 17.82 -9.46
CA GLY A 139 6.91 16.93 -10.50
C GLY A 139 6.76 15.48 -10.06
N VAL A 140 7.60 15.02 -9.13
CA VAL A 140 7.41 13.70 -8.49
C VAL A 140 6.08 13.66 -7.72
N LYS A 141 5.78 14.71 -6.93
CA LYS A 141 4.49 14.82 -6.23
C LYS A 141 3.31 14.79 -7.19
N PHE A 142 3.40 15.54 -8.30
CA PHE A 142 2.38 15.50 -9.34
C PHE A 142 2.12 14.08 -9.88
N LEU A 143 3.16 13.31 -10.15
CA LEU A 143 3.01 11.93 -10.66
C LEU A 143 2.43 10.99 -9.61
N VAL A 144 2.78 11.18 -8.34
CA VAL A 144 2.17 10.46 -7.21
C VAL A 144 0.67 10.78 -7.13
N ASP A 145 0.29 12.05 -7.20
CA ASP A 145 -1.11 12.47 -7.15
C ASP A 145 -1.91 11.99 -8.37
N LEU A 146 -1.31 12.06 -9.57
CA LEU A 146 -1.90 11.51 -10.79
C LEU A 146 -2.18 10.01 -10.64
N ARG A 147 -1.25 9.25 -10.02
CA ARG A 147 -1.48 7.83 -9.74
C ARG A 147 -2.60 7.64 -8.71
N ALA A 148 -2.69 8.49 -7.68
CA ALA A 148 -3.79 8.44 -6.72
C ALA A 148 -5.16 8.62 -7.40
N ASP A 149 -5.26 9.58 -8.32
CA ASP A 149 -6.45 9.81 -9.15
C ASP A 149 -6.79 8.58 -10.01
N LEU A 150 -5.80 7.99 -10.69
CA LEU A 150 -5.99 6.77 -11.48
C LEU A 150 -6.47 5.56 -10.66
N LEU A 151 -5.97 5.41 -9.43
CA LEU A 151 -6.44 4.36 -8.51
C LEU A 151 -7.90 4.57 -8.11
N ARG A 152 -8.31 5.82 -7.89
CA ARG A 152 -9.69 6.20 -7.57
C ARG A 152 -10.63 5.95 -8.75
N TRP A 153 -10.21 6.30 -9.97
CA TRP A 153 -10.99 6.14 -11.20
C TRP A 153 -10.99 4.73 -11.77
N ARG A 154 -10.33 3.75 -11.14
CA ARG A 154 -10.14 2.40 -11.71
C ARG A 154 -11.44 1.72 -12.14
N LYS A 155 -12.56 1.98 -11.46
CA LYS A 155 -13.88 1.43 -11.81
C LYS A 155 -14.54 2.20 -12.97
N ASP A 156 -14.36 3.51 -13.01
CA ASP A 156 -15.05 4.41 -13.94
C ASP A 156 -14.31 4.56 -15.28
N ALA A 157 -12.98 4.38 -15.26
CA ALA A 157 -12.09 4.52 -16.42
C ALA A 157 -11.15 3.30 -16.58
N PRO A 158 -11.68 2.10 -16.87
CA PRO A 158 -10.88 0.86 -16.95
C PRO A 158 -9.79 0.91 -18.03
N GLY A 159 -9.94 1.75 -19.07
CA GLY A 159 -8.93 1.94 -20.10
C GLY A 159 -7.63 2.60 -19.61
N LEU A 160 -7.62 3.20 -18.42
CA LEU A 160 -6.43 3.85 -17.85
C LEU A 160 -5.58 2.94 -16.94
N VAL A 161 -5.97 1.67 -16.78
CA VAL A 161 -5.24 0.72 -15.91
C VAL A 161 -3.80 0.51 -16.38
N LEU A 162 -3.54 0.48 -17.69
CA LEU A 162 -2.19 0.32 -18.22
C LEU A 162 -1.30 1.53 -17.88
N LEU A 163 -1.86 2.75 -17.97
CA LEU A 163 -1.15 3.96 -17.56
C LEU A 163 -0.81 3.95 -16.05
N GLU A 164 -1.75 3.48 -15.21
CA GLU A 164 -1.49 3.33 -13.77
C GLU A 164 -0.36 2.32 -13.50
N GLN A 165 -0.32 1.20 -14.23
CA GLN A 165 0.73 0.19 -14.09
C GLN A 165 2.10 0.72 -14.55
N ASP A 166 2.13 1.52 -15.61
CA ASP A 166 3.34 2.20 -16.08
C ASP A 166 3.85 3.21 -15.07
N LEU A 167 2.97 4.04 -14.51
CA LEU A 167 3.30 4.96 -13.41
C LEU A 167 3.79 4.20 -12.18
N LYS A 168 3.12 3.10 -11.80
CA LYS A 168 3.57 2.26 -10.69
C LYS A 168 5.00 1.76 -10.92
N THR A 169 5.33 1.35 -12.14
CA THR A 169 6.67 0.87 -12.50
C THR A 169 7.71 1.98 -12.38
N LEU A 170 7.42 3.17 -12.90
CA LEU A 170 8.31 4.34 -12.76
C LEU A 170 8.53 4.72 -11.29
N LEU A 171 7.44 4.89 -10.54
CA LEU A 171 7.49 5.27 -9.13
C LEU A 171 8.19 4.21 -8.28
N SER A 172 8.01 2.92 -8.56
CA SER A 172 8.71 1.85 -7.83
C SER A 172 10.24 1.94 -7.99
N GLY A 173 10.73 2.41 -9.13
CA GLY A 173 12.16 2.64 -9.34
C GLY A 173 12.70 3.91 -8.69
N TRP A 174 11.84 4.91 -8.43
CA TRP A 174 12.24 6.18 -7.83
C TRP A 174 12.15 6.19 -6.29
N PHE A 175 11.21 5.42 -5.73
CA PHE A 175 10.95 5.37 -4.28
C PHE A 175 11.66 4.21 -3.58
N ASP A 176 12.87 3.86 -4.03
CA ASP A 176 13.71 2.88 -3.35
C ASP A 176 14.23 3.42 -2.00
N ILE A 177 14.37 2.54 -1.01
CA ILE A 177 14.82 2.90 0.35
C ILE A 177 16.16 3.62 0.37
N GLY A 178 17.05 3.32 -0.60
CA GLY A 178 18.36 3.94 -0.72
C GLY A 178 18.30 5.44 -1.02
N PHE A 179 17.20 5.93 -1.56
CA PHE A 179 16.97 7.36 -1.82
C PHE A 179 16.16 8.06 -0.74
N LEU A 180 15.68 7.33 0.28
CA LEU A 180 14.86 7.92 1.33
C LEU A 180 15.71 8.42 2.49
N GLU A 181 15.35 9.58 3.01
CA GLU A 181 15.95 10.18 4.19
C GLU A 181 15.05 9.92 5.40
N LEU A 182 15.64 9.43 6.49
CA LEU A 182 14.95 9.23 7.75
C LEU A 182 15.14 10.47 8.62
N HIS A 183 14.04 11.12 9.00
CA HIS A 183 14.05 12.30 9.86
C HIS A 183 13.26 12.01 11.14
N GLN A 184 13.75 12.46 12.28
CA GLN A 184 13.00 12.44 13.52
C GLN A 184 12.05 13.66 13.57
N ILE A 185 10.77 13.39 13.85
CA ILE A 185 9.76 14.42 14.03
C ILE A 185 9.59 14.71 15.53
N THR A 186 9.58 15.99 15.88
CA THR A 186 9.44 16.46 17.25
C THR A 186 8.46 17.63 17.31
N TRP A 187 8.09 18.07 18.51
CA TRP A 187 7.24 19.26 18.67
C TRP A 187 7.86 20.55 18.09
N ASN A 188 9.18 20.57 17.88
CA ASN A 188 9.88 21.70 17.26
C ASN A 188 9.91 21.65 15.73
N SER A 189 9.36 20.60 15.12
CA SER A 189 9.26 20.48 13.66
C SER A 189 8.30 21.53 13.09
N PRO A 190 8.45 21.95 11.82
CA PRO A 190 7.60 22.98 11.22
C PRO A 190 6.10 22.65 11.32
N ALA A 191 5.27 23.62 11.69
CA ALA A 191 3.83 23.43 11.86
C ALA A 191 3.15 22.87 10.60
N ALA A 192 3.59 23.31 9.41
CA ALA A 192 3.08 22.79 8.14
C ALA A 192 3.33 21.28 7.95
N LEU A 193 4.41 20.74 8.53
CA LEU A 193 4.68 19.29 8.53
C LEU A 193 3.80 18.59 9.56
N LEU A 194 3.66 19.16 10.76
CA LEU A 194 2.80 18.62 11.82
C LEU A 194 1.33 18.53 11.40
N GLU A 195 0.82 19.53 10.66
CA GLU A 195 -0.52 19.49 10.06
C GLU A 195 -0.69 18.30 9.10
N LYS A 196 0.35 17.96 8.34
CA LYS A 196 0.34 16.79 7.45
C LYS A 196 0.28 15.49 8.22
N LEU A 197 0.98 15.38 9.35
CA LEU A 197 0.90 14.20 10.21
C LEU A 197 -0.53 13.98 10.72
N ILE A 198 -1.22 15.05 11.14
CA ILE A 198 -2.63 14.97 11.55
C ILE A 198 -3.51 14.50 10.39
N ALA A 199 -3.29 15.05 9.18
CA ALA A 199 -4.10 14.74 8.00
C ALA A 199 -3.87 13.31 7.45
N TYR A 200 -2.67 12.77 7.61
CA TYR A 200 -2.25 11.51 7.00
C TYR A 200 -2.33 10.29 7.92
N GLU A 201 -2.68 10.47 9.20
CA GLU A 201 -2.74 9.35 10.13
C GLU A 201 -3.87 8.37 9.82
N ALA A 202 -3.48 7.16 9.42
CA ALA A 202 -4.36 6.14 8.86
C ALA A 202 -4.69 5.01 9.85
N VAL A 203 -3.87 4.80 10.88
CA VAL A 203 -4.06 3.70 11.85
C VAL A 203 -4.87 4.18 13.06
N HIS A 204 -4.46 5.31 13.64
CA HIS A 204 -5.07 5.87 14.83
C HIS A 204 -5.28 7.37 14.67
N GLN A 205 -6.40 7.77 14.08
CA GLN A 205 -6.72 9.17 13.74
C GLN A 205 -6.32 10.15 14.86
N ILE A 206 -5.47 11.13 14.52
CA ILE A 206 -5.09 12.22 15.43
C ILE A 206 -6.26 13.22 15.48
N ARG A 207 -6.81 13.42 16.67
CA ARG A 207 -8.05 14.19 16.85
C ARG A 207 -7.83 15.68 17.08
N SER A 208 -6.65 16.06 17.57
CA SER A 208 -6.33 17.45 17.94
C SER A 208 -4.82 17.71 17.95
N TRP A 209 -4.45 18.98 18.09
CA TRP A 209 -3.04 19.36 18.32
C TRP A 209 -2.50 18.86 19.66
N ASP A 210 -3.36 18.75 20.68
CA ASP A 210 -2.97 18.20 21.98
C ASP A 210 -2.71 16.69 21.90
N ASP A 211 -3.50 15.95 21.12
CA ASP A 211 -3.26 14.54 20.81
C ASP A 211 -1.92 14.37 20.07
N LEU A 212 -1.64 15.20 19.05
CA LEU A 212 -0.33 15.20 18.39
C LEU A 212 0.81 15.49 19.37
N LYS A 213 0.62 16.45 20.28
CA LYS A 213 1.62 16.79 21.30
C LYS A 213 1.91 15.60 22.23
N SER A 214 0.88 14.85 22.62
CA SER A 214 1.00 13.63 23.43
C SER A 214 1.84 12.58 22.69
N ARG A 215 1.58 12.38 21.39
CA ARG A 215 2.34 11.45 20.53
C ARG A 215 3.78 11.87 20.27
N LEU A 216 4.14 13.11 20.57
CA LEU A 216 5.49 13.66 20.45
C LEU A 216 6.12 13.95 21.83
N ALA A 217 5.57 13.37 22.91
CA ALA A 217 6.12 13.47 24.26
C ALA A 217 7.50 12.81 24.40
N SER A 218 8.13 12.98 25.56
CA SER A 218 9.51 12.51 25.83
C SER A 218 9.65 10.99 25.73
N ASP A 219 8.63 10.22 26.15
CA ASP A 219 8.54 8.76 26.07
C ASP A 219 7.97 8.27 24.72
N ARG A 220 7.89 9.16 23.74
CA ARG A 220 7.49 8.85 22.37
C ARG A 220 8.61 9.21 21.39
N ARG A 221 8.63 8.51 20.27
CA ARG A 221 9.45 8.86 19.11
C ARG A 221 8.57 8.80 17.86
N CYS A 222 8.69 9.81 17.02
CA CYS A 222 8.07 9.83 15.71
C CYS A 222 9.17 9.99 14.68
N PHE A 223 9.15 9.16 13.64
CA PHE A 223 10.06 9.24 12.52
C PHE A 223 9.28 9.35 11.23
N ALA A 224 9.83 10.03 10.23
CA ALA A 224 9.26 10.08 8.90
C ALA A 224 10.34 9.88 7.83
N PHE A 225 9.96 9.20 6.75
CA PHE A 225 10.76 9.02 5.55
C PHE A 225 10.38 10.07 4.51
N PHE A 226 11.38 10.75 3.99
CA PHE A 226 11.25 11.77 2.95
C PHE A 226 12.01 11.33 1.71
N HIS A 227 11.53 11.75 0.54
CA HIS A 227 12.26 11.62 -0.71
C HIS A 227 12.78 13.00 -1.13
N PRO A 228 14.03 13.15 -1.61
CA PRO A 228 14.60 14.44 -1.99
C PRO A 228 13.79 15.23 -3.02
N GLY A 229 13.08 14.53 -3.92
CA GLY A 229 12.15 15.12 -4.90
C GLY A 229 10.79 15.53 -4.33
N MET A 230 10.53 15.26 -3.05
CA MET A 230 9.32 15.57 -2.30
C MET A 230 9.66 15.94 -0.83
N PRO A 231 10.50 16.97 -0.60
CA PRO A 231 11.10 17.22 0.71
C PRO A 231 10.08 17.63 1.78
N ASP A 232 8.96 18.23 1.37
CA ASP A 232 7.90 18.69 2.29
C ASP A 232 6.84 17.62 2.55
N GLU A 233 6.93 16.45 1.90
CA GLU A 233 5.92 15.40 1.99
C GLU A 233 6.47 14.18 2.72
N PRO A 234 6.00 13.90 3.95
CA PRO A 234 6.30 12.62 4.57
C PRO A 234 5.66 11.51 3.73
N LEU A 235 6.42 10.45 3.48
CA LEU A 235 5.97 9.30 2.68
C LEU A 235 5.46 8.20 3.58
N ILE A 236 6.28 7.86 4.56
CA ILE A 236 5.97 6.93 5.63
C ILE A 236 6.32 7.62 6.92
N PHE A 237 5.47 7.51 7.91
CA PHE A 237 5.85 7.88 9.26
C PHE A 237 5.52 6.76 10.24
N VAL A 238 6.31 6.76 11.31
CA VAL A 238 6.44 5.66 12.25
C VAL A 238 6.36 6.25 13.64
N GLU A 239 5.31 5.90 14.37
CA GLU A 239 5.12 6.27 15.77
C GLU A 239 5.56 5.13 16.69
N VAL A 240 6.35 5.48 17.70
CA VAL A 240 7.00 4.55 18.62
C VAL A 240 6.75 4.99 20.06
N ALA A 241 6.28 4.07 20.89
CA ALA A 241 6.17 4.24 22.33
C ALA A 241 7.35 3.57 23.04
N LEU A 242 7.97 4.28 23.97
CA LEU A 242 9.04 3.76 24.83
C LEU A 242 8.41 3.24 26.13
N VAL A 243 8.54 1.95 26.39
CA VAL A 243 7.87 1.25 27.49
C VAL A 243 8.77 0.20 28.14
N SER A 244 8.29 -0.37 29.24
CA SER A 244 8.89 -1.55 29.88
C SER A 244 8.12 -2.80 29.47
N GLY A 245 8.79 -3.71 28.76
CA GLY A 245 8.21 -4.93 28.20
C GLY A 245 7.36 -4.71 26.94
N ILE A 246 6.91 -5.81 26.33
CA ILE A 246 6.12 -5.75 25.09
C ILE A 246 4.67 -5.36 25.42
N ALA A 247 4.21 -4.21 24.90
CA ALA A 247 2.84 -3.75 25.07
C ALA A 247 1.80 -4.65 24.37
N GLU A 248 0.63 -4.77 24.99
CA GLU A 248 -0.46 -5.66 24.56
C GLU A 248 -1.69 -4.91 24.05
N ASN A 249 -1.92 -3.69 24.51
CA ASN A 249 -3.12 -2.91 24.22
C ASN A 249 -2.71 -1.50 23.76
N VAL A 250 -3.31 -1.06 22.65
CA VAL A 250 -2.97 0.20 21.99
C VAL A 250 -3.73 1.38 22.57
N ASP A 251 -4.92 1.13 23.12
CA ASP A 251 -5.73 2.14 23.79
C ASP A 251 -4.93 2.73 24.97
N VAL A 252 -4.21 1.90 25.72
CA VAL A 252 -3.30 2.34 26.81
C VAL A 252 -2.13 3.19 26.30
N LEU A 253 -1.71 3.03 25.05
CA LEU A 253 -0.62 3.82 24.46
C LEU A 253 -1.11 5.19 23.96
N ILE A 254 -2.35 5.26 23.48
CA ILE A 254 -2.97 6.44 22.84
C ILE A 254 -3.71 7.31 23.85
N ASP A 255 -4.57 6.73 24.68
CA ASP A 255 -5.48 7.45 25.59
C ASP A 255 -4.78 7.88 26.90
N ARG A 256 -3.47 8.15 26.85
CA ARG A 256 -2.73 8.70 27.98
C ARG A 256 -3.01 10.19 28.12
N ASP A 257 -3.47 10.58 29.30
CA ASP A 257 -3.55 11.98 29.70
C ASP A 257 -2.15 12.62 29.67
N LEU A 258 -2.07 13.81 29.08
CA LEU A 258 -0.87 14.65 29.01
C LEU A 258 -0.28 15.00 30.38
N ASP A 259 -1.11 14.92 31.44
CA ASP A 259 -0.75 15.19 32.84
C ASP A 259 -0.22 13.95 33.59
N GLY A 260 -0.15 12.78 32.93
CA GLY A 260 0.45 11.58 33.50
C GLY A 260 1.98 11.67 33.59
N ASP A 261 2.58 10.95 34.54
CA ASP A 261 4.04 10.80 34.65
C ASP A 261 4.60 10.18 33.37
N THR A 262 5.06 11.02 32.44
CA THR A 262 5.84 10.58 31.27
C THR A 262 7.04 9.78 31.76
N MET A 263 7.23 8.58 31.19
CA MET A 263 8.37 7.74 31.55
C MET A 263 9.67 8.41 31.09
N ASP A 264 10.70 8.38 31.93
CA ASP A 264 12.04 8.75 31.48
C ASP A 264 12.51 7.72 30.42
N PRO A 265 12.85 8.15 29.19
CA PRO A 265 13.35 7.25 28.14
C PRO A 265 14.52 6.36 28.56
N SER A 266 15.31 6.78 29.56
CA SER A 266 16.42 5.99 30.10
C SER A 266 15.97 4.71 30.82
N GLN A 267 14.71 4.66 31.27
CA GLN A 267 14.12 3.52 31.98
C GLN A 267 13.40 2.53 31.06
N ALA A 268 13.12 2.92 29.81
CA ALA A 268 12.49 2.03 28.84
C ALA A 268 13.44 0.90 28.44
N ASP A 269 12.93 -0.31 28.22
CA ASP A 269 13.70 -1.44 27.68
C ASP A 269 13.18 -1.90 26.31
N THR A 270 12.02 -1.38 25.91
CA THR A 270 11.27 -1.83 24.75
C THR A 270 10.74 -0.64 23.95
N ALA A 271 10.95 -0.67 22.63
CA ALA A 271 10.33 0.23 21.68
C ALA A 271 9.15 -0.46 20.99
N ILE A 272 7.96 0.13 21.12
CA ILE A 272 6.72 -0.37 20.52
C ILE A 272 6.32 0.49 19.33
N PHE A 273 6.43 -0.07 18.13
CA PHE A 273 5.94 0.53 16.88
C PHE A 273 4.42 0.33 16.81
N TYR A 274 3.65 1.34 17.20
CA TYR A 274 2.18 1.22 17.28
C TYR A 274 1.44 1.86 16.11
N SER A 275 2.10 2.75 15.34
CA SER A 275 1.57 3.24 14.06
C SER A 275 2.65 3.29 13.00
N ILE A 276 2.36 2.74 11.81
CA ILE A 276 3.18 2.85 10.60
C ILE A 276 2.21 3.16 9.46
N SER A 277 2.26 4.39 8.97
CA SER A 277 1.28 4.93 8.01
C SER A 277 1.99 5.30 6.71
N ASN A 278 1.44 4.87 5.57
CA ASN A 278 1.79 5.44 4.26
C ASN A 278 0.90 6.66 4.02
N ALA A 279 1.52 7.83 3.98
CA ALA A 279 0.86 9.11 3.83
C ALA A 279 0.33 9.36 2.41
N GLN A 280 0.89 8.68 1.40
CA GLN A 280 0.63 8.97 0.00
C GLN A 280 -0.17 7.83 -0.65
N SER A 281 -1.45 8.05 -0.90
CA SER A 281 -2.34 7.09 -1.57
C SER A 281 -1.83 6.70 -2.97
N GLY A 282 -1.19 7.64 -3.67
CA GLY A 282 -0.52 7.43 -4.95
C GLY A 282 0.68 6.48 -4.90
N LEU A 283 1.19 6.14 -3.71
CA LEU A 283 2.24 5.15 -3.50
C LEU A 283 1.70 3.80 -3.01
N ALA A 284 0.38 3.61 -2.98
CA ALA A 284 -0.23 2.36 -2.56
C ALA A 284 0.28 1.17 -3.40
N GLY A 285 0.77 0.12 -2.71
CA GLY A 285 1.30 -1.09 -3.32
C GLY A 285 2.68 -0.94 -3.97
N ILE A 286 3.40 0.16 -3.70
CA ILE A 286 4.83 0.32 -3.97
C ILE A 286 5.57 -0.05 -2.68
N SER A 287 6.58 -0.91 -2.80
CA SER A 287 7.46 -1.24 -1.67
C SER A 287 8.54 -0.17 -1.59
N PHE A 288 8.77 0.38 -0.40
CA PHE A 288 9.86 1.31 -0.11
C PHE A 288 11.12 0.58 0.33
N GLY A 289 11.36 -0.58 -0.26
CA GLY A 289 12.43 -1.50 0.13
C GLY A 289 12.15 -2.28 1.42
N ASP A 290 12.89 -3.36 1.56
CA ASP A 290 12.92 -4.17 2.77
C ASP A 290 13.84 -3.46 3.79
N PHE A 291 13.62 -3.68 5.09
CA PHE A 291 14.40 -3.10 6.18
C PHE A 291 14.13 -1.62 6.53
N LEU A 292 12.96 -1.08 6.18
CA LEU A 292 12.51 0.23 6.66
C LEU A 292 12.58 0.33 8.18
N ILE A 293 12.05 -0.68 8.87
CA ILE A 293 12.05 -0.71 10.34
C ILE A 293 13.46 -0.90 10.90
N LYS A 294 14.36 -1.60 10.20
CA LYS A 294 15.76 -1.73 10.62
C LYS A 294 16.46 -0.38 10.73
N ARG A 295 16.17 0.59 9.84
CA ARG A 295 16.72 1.95 9.92
C ARG A 295 16.24 2.68 11.17
N VAL A 296 14.94 2.58 11.48
CA VAL A 296 14.37 3.18 12.69
C VAL A 296 14.92 2.52 13.96
N VAL A 297 15.05 1.20 13.97
CA VAL A 297 15.67 0.44 15.07
C VAL A 297 17.12 0.88 15.29
N ALA A 298 17.91 1.03 14.22
CA ALA A 298 19.31 1.47 14.33
C ALA A 298 19.42 2.90 14.91
N GLU A 299 18.54 3.81 14.48
CA GLU A 299 18.47 5.18 15.03
C GLU A 299 18.10 5.16 16.52
N LEU A 300 17.06 4.40 16.89
CA LEU A 300 16.65 4.23 18.29
C LEU A 300 17.75 3.62 19.16
N GLN A 301 18.47 2.61 18.69
CA GLN A 301 19.56 1.98 19.43
C GLN A 301 20.75 2.92 19.63
N ARG A 302 21.03 3.78 18.64
CA ARG A 302 22.09 4.78 18.73
C ARG A 302 21.77 5.81 19.82
N ASP A 303 20.52 6.27 19.86
CA ASP A 303 20.10 7.34 20.77
C ASP A 303 19.72 6.82 22.18
N LEU A 304 19.21 5.59 22.27
CA LEU A 304 18.79 4.93 23.51
C LEU A 304 19.36 3.50 23.61
N PRO A 305 20.64 3.34 24.00
CA PRO A 305 21.30 2.03 24.08
C PRO A 305 20.69 1.06 25.11
N ASN A 306 19.85 1.56 26.02
CA ASN A 306 19.09 0.78 27.00
C ASN A 306 17.98 -0.07 26.37
N LEU A 307 17.54 0.25 25.15
CA LEU A 307 16.50 -0.51 24.45
C LEU A 307 17.02 -1.88 24.00
N ARG A 308 16.36 -2.94 24.46
CA ARG A 308 16.71 -4.34 24.18
C ARG A 308 15.72 -5.00 23.22
N GLN A 309 14.47 -4.55 23.23
CA GLN A 309 13.38 -5.16 22.48
C GLN A 309 12.74 -4.15 21.52
N PHE A 310 12.45 -4.61 20.31
CA PHE A 310 11.81 -3.83 19.26
C PHE A 310 10.63 -4.63 18.74
N ALA A 311 9.42 -4.24 19.12
CA ALA A 311 8.21 -4.97 18.74
C ALA A 311 7.18 -4.01 18.18
N THR A 312 6.31 -4.47 17.31
CA THR A 312 5.16 -3.67 16.89
C THR A 312 3.94 -3.99 17.75
N LEU A 313 2.92 -3.15 17.69
CA LEU A 313 1.56 -3.51 18.07
C LEU A 313 0.68 -3.20 16.86
N SER A 314 0.46 -4.21 16.03
CA SER A 314 -0.06 -4.03 14.67
C SER A 314 -1.51 -4.52 14.53
N PRO A 315 -2.33 -3.86 13.69
CA PRO A 315 -3.69 -4.31 13.37
C PRO A 315 -3.68 -5.54 12.46
N ILE A 316 -4.84 -6.20 12.35
CA ILE A 316 -5.06 -7.38 11.49
C ILE A 316 -6.24 -7.10 10.52
N PRO A 317 -6.10 -6.16 9.58
CA PRO A 317 -7.23 -5.54 8.88
C PRO A 317 -8.09 -6.50 8.04
N GLY A 318 -7.51 -7.61 7.58
CA GLY A 318 -8.20 -8.57 6.70
C GLY A 318 -8.92 -9.70 7.44
N PHE A 319 -8.74 -9.85 8.75
CA PHE A 319 -9.12 -11.06 9.48
C PHE A 319 -10.62 -11.30 9.51
N ARG A 320 -11.43 -10.30 9.91
CA ARG A 320 -12.89 -10.47 10.00
C ARG A 320 -13.49 -10.84 8.65
N ARG A 321 -13.06 -10.17 7.58
CA ARG A 321 -13.51 -10.46 6.20
C ARG A 321 -13.14 -11.87 5.79
N TRP A 322 -11.93 -12.32 6.09
CA TRP A 322 -11.50 -13.69 5.83
C TRP A 322 -12.37 -14.69 6.58
N LEU A 323 -12.61 -14.47 7.87
CA LEU A 323 -13.42 -15.38 8.70
C LEU A 323 -14.86 -15.46 8.18
N THR A 324 -15.47 -14.33 7.80
CA THR A 324 -16.81 -14.32 7.17
C THR A 324 -16.84 -15.13 5.89
N GLY A 325 -15.83 -14.99 5.02
CA GLY A 325 -15.72 -15.78 3.79
C GLY A 325 -15.56 -17.28 4.08
N ALA A 326 -14.68 -17.63 5.01
CA ALA A 326 -14.41 -19.02 5.38
C ALA A 326 -15.65 -19.72 5.96
N ILE A 327 -16.43 -19.05 6.82
CA ILE A 327 -17.70 -19.58 7.34
C ILE A 327 -18.73 -19.76 6.22
N ALA A 328 -18.83 -18.81 5.28
CA ALA A 328 -19.75 -18.93 4.15
C ALA A 328 -19.39 -20.10 3.21
N GLU A 329 -18.09 -20.32 2.96
CA GLU A 329 -17.61 -21.48 2.19
C GLU A 329 -17.91 -22.80 2.89
N MET A 330 -17.72 -22.86 4.22
CA MET A 330 -18.08 -24.02 5.04
C MET A 330 -19.57 -24.34 4.98
N ASP A 331 -20.44 -23.31 5.02
CA ASP A 331 -21.89 -23.47 4.91
C ASP A 331 -22.31 -24.00 3.55
N ALA A 332 -21.71 -23.48 2.47
CA ALA A 332 -21.97 -23.95 1.11
C ALA A 332 -21.55 -25.42 0.95
N ALA A 333 -20.38 -25.80 1.46
CA ALA A 333 -19.89 -27.18 1.39
C ALA A 333 -20.78 -28.17 2.19
N THR A 334 -21.34 -27.73 3.32
CA THR A 334 -22.26 -28.55 4.13
C THR A 334 -23.61 -28.75 3.41
N GLN A 335 -24.11 -27.71 2.74
CA GLN A 335 -25.36 -27.78 1.95
C GLN A 335 -25.23 -28.65 0.69
N GLU A 336 -24.06 -28.68 0.04
CA GLU A 336 -23.79 -29.58 -1.09
C GLU A 336 -23.67 -31.06 -0.66
N SER A 337 -23.23 -31.34 0.57
CA SER A 337 -23.16 -32.71 1.11
C SER A 337 -24.52 -33.31 1.52
N ASP A 338 -25.54 -32.47 1.76
CA ASP A 338 -26.90 -32.87 2.14
C ASP A 338 -27.88 -32.99 0.94
N ALA A 339 -27.42 -32.72 -0.29
CA ALA A 339 -28.21 -32.96 -1.49
C ALA A 339 -28.24 -34.47 -1.83
N PRO A 340 -29.40 -35.10 -2.05
CA PRO A 340 -29.44 -36.51 -2.42
C PRO A 340 -28.70 -36.74 -3.74
N GLN A 341 -27.64 -37.55 -3.68
CA GLN A 341 -26.92 -38.04 -4.86
C GLN A 341 -27.86 -38.89 -5.72
N ASN A 342 -28.59 -38.25 -6.63
CA ASN A 342 -29.24 -38.95 -7.73
C ASN A 342 -28.18 -39.14 -8.83
N VAL A 343 -27.45 -40.25 -8.71
CA VAL A 343 -26.57 -40.73 -9.77
C VAL A 343 -27.45 -41.25 -10.90
N ASP A 344 -27.68 -40.42 -11.91
CA ASP A 344 -28.21 -40.87 -13.20
C ASP A 344 -27.08 -40.80 -14.23
N ILE A 345 -26.46 -41.96 -14.47
CA ILE A 345 -25.43 -42.16 -15.48
C ILE A 345 -26.15 -42.22 -16.84
N LYS A 346 -26.03 -41.16 -17.64
CA LYS A 346 -26.10 -41.28 -19.09
C LYS A 346 -24.92 -40.60 -19.76
N SER A 347 -24.09 -41.47 -20.34
CA SER A 347 -22.95 -41.19 -21.19
C SER A 347 -23.36 -40.50 -22.49
N GLU A 348 -22.59 -39.51 -22.93
CA GLU A 348 -22.36 -39.27 -24.35
C GLU A 348 -21.01 -38.56 -24.55
N ALA A 349 -20.17 -39.14 -25.41
CA ALA A 349 -18.86 -38.65 -25.88
C ALA A 349 -19.06 -37.50 -26.90
N LYS A 350 -18.14 -36.60 -27.28
CA LYS A 350 -16.67 -36.60 -27.43
C LYS A 350 -16.28 -35.20 -27.96
N ALA A 351 -15.13 -34.62 -27.58
CA ALA A 351 -14.18 -33.94 -28.49
C ALA A 351 -12.93 -33.40 -27.74
N PRO A 352 -11.73 -33.42 -28.35
CA PRO A 352 -10.45 -33.22 -27.67
C PRO A 352 -9.92 -31.78 -27.78
N GLY A 353 -9.37 -31.24 -26.70
CA GLY A 353 -8.73 -29.92 -26.72
C GLY A 353 -7.97 -29.60 -25.43
N THR A 354 -6.67 -29.84 -25.46
CA THR A 354 -5.62 -29.16 -24.68
C THR A 354 -5.84 -29.05 -23.16
N ALA A 355 -5.49 -30.12 -22.45
CA ALA A 355 -5.35 -30.09 -20.99
C ALA A 355 -4.16 -29.20 -20.59
N ILE A 356 -4.44 -27.98 -20.15
CA ILE A 356 -3.53 -27.23 -19.29
C ILE A 356 -3.63 -27.90 -17.93
N THR A 357 -2.60 -28.65 -17.54
CA THR A 357 -2.47 -29.19 -16.19
C THR A 357 -2.24 -28.01 -15.23
N VAL A 358 -3.33 -27.42 -14.76
CA VAL A 358 -3.29 -26.61 -13.54
C VAL A 358 -2.88 -27.58 -12.44
N LYS A 359 -1.61 -27.50 -12.01
CA LYS A 359 -1.21 -28.08 -10.74
C LYS A 359 -1.98 -27.33 -9.67
N THR A 360 -3.14 -27.85 -9.32
CA THR A 360 -3.88 -27.49 -8.12
C THR A 360 -2.89 -27.65 -6.97
N ALA A 361 -2.51 -26.52 -6.36
CA ALA A 361 -1.79 -26.53 -5.11
C ALA A 361 -2.51 -27.50 -4.17
N ALA A 362 -1.75 -28.36 -3.50
CA ALA A 362 -2.29 -29.32 -2.54
C ALA A 362 -3.28 -28.57 -1.63
N LYS A 363 -4.56 -28.95 -1.66
CA LYS A 363 -5.54 -28.49 -0.69
C LYS A 363 -5.00 -28.91 0.67
N THR A 364 -4.38 -27.99 1.39
CA THR A 364 -4.04 -28.19 2.80
C THR A 364 -5.34 -28.54 3.47
N GLN A 365 -5.48 -29.79 3.88
CA GLN A 365 -6.68 -30.31 4.50
C GLN A 365 -6.91 -29.45 5.74
N VAL A 366 -7.92 -28.58 5.71
CA VAL A 366 -8.23 -27.64 6.79
C VAL A 366 -8.34 -28.48 8.06
N PRO A 367 -7.49 -28.28 9.08
CA PRO A 367 -7.59 -29.03 10.33
C PRO A 367 -9.03 -29.09 10.84
N GLU A 368 -9.52 -30.28 11.20
CA GLU A 368 -10.91 -30.50 11.67
C GLU A 368 -11.30 -29.52 12.78
N ARG A 369 -10.34 -29.20 13.64
CA ARG A 369 -10.44 -28.22 14.73
C ARG A 369 -10.78 -26.79 14.27
N LEU A 370 -10.40 -26.37 13.06
CA LEU A 370 -10.75 -25.04 12.55
C LEU A 370 -12.24 -24.94 12.24
N PHE A 371 -12.88 -26.03 11.83
CA PHE A 371 -14.34 -26.04 11.60
C PHE A 371 -15.09 -25.84 12.93
N GLU A 372 -14.63 -26.48 14.01
CA GLU A 372 -15.18 -26.26 15.36
C GLU A 372 -14.98 -24.81 15.82
N ASP A 373 -13.78 -24.27 15.63
CA ASP A 373 -13.47 -22.88 15.97
C ASP A 373 -14.33 -21.90 15.17
N MET A 374 -14.52 -22.14 13.87
CA MET A 374 -15.41 -21.35 13.01
C MET A 374 -16.87 -21.43 13.48
N ALA A 375 -17.34 -22.61 13.88
CA ALA A 375 -18.68 -22.78 14.42
C ALA A 375 -18.90 -21.97 15.70
N LEU A 376 -17.91 -21.95 16.61
CA LEU A 376 -17.95 -21.13 17.83
C LEU A 376 -17.97 -19.62 17.53
N CYS A 377 -17.29 -19.18 16.47
CA CYS A 377 -17.24 -17.77 16.09
C CYS A 377 -18.43 -17.29 15.23
N ARG A 378 -19.25 -18.20 14.70
CA ARG A 378 -20.39 -17.88 13.83
C ARG A 378 -21.35 -16.81 14.39
N PRO A 379 -21.76 -16.84 15.67
CA PRO A 379 -22.66 -15.83 16.22
C PRO A 379 -22.10 -14.40 16.15
N LEU A 380 -20.77 -14.25 16.22
CA LEU A 380 -20.10 -12.96 16.17
C LEU A 380 -20.23 -12.27 14.81
N ILE A 381 -20.41 -13.06 13.74
CA ILE A 381 -20.61 -12.54 12.38
C ILE A 381 -22.08 -12.22 12.13
N ALA A 382 -22.99 -13.07 12.61
CA ALA A 382 -24.44 -12.89 12.44
C ALA A 382 -24.95 -11.62 13.13
N ALA A 383 -24.36 -11.24 14.27
CA ALA A 383 -24.66 -10.01 15.00
C ALA A 383 -24.37 -8.72 14.19
N ASP A 384 -23.65 -8.79 13.07
CA ASP A 384 -23.32 -7.65 12.21
C ASP A 384 -24.40 -7.32 11.16
N VAL A 385 -25.31 -8.26 10.89
CA VAL A 385 -26.24 -8.19 9.74
C VAL A 385 -27.56 -7.46 10.08
N GLY A 386 -27.82 -7.15 11.35
CA GLY A 386 -29.02 -6.41 11.75
C GLY A 386 -28.86 -5.64 13.06
N GLY A 387 -28.52 -4.35 13.00
CA GLY A 387 -28.57 -3.47 14.17
C GLY A 387 -27.61 -2.27 14.15
N ASP A 388 -28.05 -1.22 14.84
CA ASP A 388 -27.46 0.11 14.96
C ASP A 388 -25.94 0.10 15.26
N VAL A 389 -25.21 1.06 14.68
CA VAL A 389 -23.73 1.14 14.77
C VAL A 389 -23.23 1.29 16.21
N ALA A 390 -24.09 1.74 17.13
CA ALA A 390 -23.79 1.92 18.55
C ALA A 390 -23.74 0.62 19.39
N GLN A 391 -24.16 -0.54 18.85
CA GLN A 391 -24.06 -1.86 19.52
C GLN A 391 -23.05 -2.81 18.85
N LYS A 392 -22.21 -2.30 17.96
CA LYS A 392 -21.27 -3.12 17.19
C LYS A 392 -20.04 -3.50 18.03
N GLY A 393 -19.93 -4.77 18.38
CA GLY A 393 -18.65 -5.37 18.80
C GLY A 393 -18.21 -5.05 20.22
N ASN A 394 -19.11 -5.11 21.21
CA ASN A 394 -18.65 -5.19 22.60
C ASN A 394 -17.99 -6.56 22.83
N VAL A 395 -16.66 -6.55 22.88
CA VAL A 395 -15.82 -7.70 23.23
C VAL A 395 -16.15 -8.26 24.63
N GLU A 396 -16.87 -7.48 25.44
CA GLU A 396 -17.44 -7.88 26.73
C GLU A 396 -18.51 -8.99 26.66
N GLN A 397 -19.01 -9.34 25.47
CA GLN A 397 -20.01 -10.42 25.30
C GLN A 397 -19.50 -11.64 24.52
N ILE A 398 -18.21 -11.72 24.20
CA ILE A 398 -17.63 -12.92 23.56
C ILE A 398 -17.32 -13.96 24.65
N ASP A 399 -17.96 -15.13 24.58
CA ASP A 399 -17.71 -16.21 25.53
C ASP A 399 -16.26 -16.74 25.44
N ALA A 400 -15.80 -17.38 26.52
CA ALA A 400 -14.41 -17.86 26.63
C ALA A 400 -14.02 -18.88 25.52
N GLY A 401 -14.99 -19.66 25.04
CA GLY A 401 -14.79 -20.61 23.95
C GLY A 401 -14.52 -19.88 22.64
N ALA A 402 -15.38 -18.92 22.28
CA ALA A 402 -15.22 -18.09 21.09
C ALA A 402 -13.93 -17.24 21.13
N ARG A 403 -13.55 -16.69 22.29
CA ARG A 403 -12.24 -16.00 22.45
C ARG A 403 -11.06 -16.90 22.12
N SER A 404 -11.08 -18.13 22.63
CA SER A 404 -10.02 -19.11 22.39
C SER A 404 -9.98 -19.57 20.93
N ALA A 405 -11.16 -19.71 20.30
CA ALA A 405 -11.29 -20.03 18.88
C ALA A 405 -10.75 -18.91 17.99
N LEU A 406 -11.07 -17.64 18.29
CA LEU A 406 -10.55 -16.48 17.58
C LEU A 406 -9.02 -16.45 17.57
N LEU A 407 -8.37 -16.70 18.71
CA LEU A 407 -6.90 -16.74 18.78
C LEU A 407 -6.29 -17.84 17.90
N ARG A 408 -6.91 -19.02 17.82
CA ARG A 408 -6.46 -20.11 16.93
C ARG A 408 -6.69 -19.77 15.47
N LEU A 409 -7.85 -19.22 15.13
CA LEU A 409 -8.20 -18.78 13.78
C LEU A 409 -7.29 -17.66 13.28
N VAL A 410 -6.97 -16.67 14.12
CA VAL A 410 -6.00 -15.62 13.79
C VAL A 410 -4.61 -16.21 13.59
N ALA A 411 -4.17 -17.12 14.48
CA ALA A 411 -2.88 -17.78 14.31
C ALA A 411 -2.81 -18.54 12.98
N HIS A 412 -3.88 -19.26 12.61
CA HIS A 412 -3.99 -19.92 11.31
C HIS A 412 -3.97 -18.92 10.15
N TYR A 413 -4.77 -17.85 10.23
CA TYR A 413 -4.84 -16.80 9.22
C TYR A 413 -3.48 -16.15 8.96
N LEU A 414 -2.71 -15.85 10.02
CA LEU A 414 -1.41 -15.21 9.89
C LEU A 414 -0.32 -16.17 9.40
N LEU A 415 -0.36 -17.45 9.80
CA LEU A 415 0.72 -18.40 9.53
C LEU A 415 0.51 -19.30 8.31
N ASN A 416 -0.74 -19.60 7.93
CA ASN A 416 -1.06 -20.63 6.93
C ASN A 416 -1.77 -20.07 5.69
N GLU A 417 -2.60 -19.04 5.83
CA GLU A 417 -3.29 -18.44 4.68
C GLU A 417 -2.31 -17.67 3.78
N ARG A 418 -2.48 -17.82 2.46
CA ARG A 418 -1.59 -17.25 1.44
C ARG A 418 -2.36 -16.50 0.38
N ARG A 419 -1.72 -15.52 -0.25
CA ARG A 419 -2.29 -14.80 -1.39
C ARG A 419 -2.37 -15.71 -2.62
N ALA A 420 -3.42 -15.55 -3.42
CA ALA A 420 -3.58 -16.33 -4.64
C ALA A 420 -2.36 -16.20 -5.57
N GLY A 421 -1.79 -17.35 -5.96
CA GLY A 421 -0.63 -17.42 -6.85
C GLY A 421 0.70 -16.95 -6.25
N ARG A 422 0.78 -16.72 -4.92
CA ARG A 422 2.01 -16.30 -4.24
C ARG A 422 2.17 -17.04 -2.92
N ASP A 423 3.40 -17.35 -2.53
CA ASP A 423 3.70 -17.95 -1.22
C ASP A 423 3.91 -16.89 -0.12
N THR A 424 3.15 -15.81 -0.19
CA THR A 424 3.22 -14.69 0.77
C THR A 424 1.96 -14.67 1.63
N ALA A 425 2.13 -14.30 2.90
CA ALA A 425 1.05 -14.12 3.87
C ALA A 425 -0.15 -13.35 3.30
N LEU A 426 -1.36 -13.84 3.59
CA LEU A 426 -2.60 -13.24 3.12
C LEU A 426 -2.78 -11.82 3.65
N ASP A 427 -2.59 -11.64 4.96
CA ASP A 427 -2.70 -10.34 5.62
C ASP A 427 -1.64 -9.33 5.12
N PRO A 428 -2.02 -8.09 4.76
CA PRO A 428 -1.08 -7.10 4.26
C PRO A 428 -0.09 -6.58 5.29
N VAL A 429 -0.48 -6.49 6.56
CA VAL A 429 0.37 -6.00 7.65
C VAL A 429 1.37 -7.09 8.05
N ALA A 430 0.93 -8.34 8.10
CA ALA A 430 1.81 -9.51 8.26
C ALA A 430 2.84 -9.58 7.14
N HIS A 431 2.39 -9.46 5.89
CA HIS A 431 3.30 -9.45 4.74
C HIS A 431 4.36 -8.35 4.87
N PHE A 432 3.97 -7.13 5.26
CA PHE A 432 4.90 -6.03 5.48
C PHE A 432 5.96 -6.35 6.55
N HIS A 433 5.54 -6.78 7.74
CA HIS A 433 6.46 -7.04 8.85
C HIS A 433 7.38 -8.25 8.59
N LEU A 434 6.84 -9.33 8.00
CA LEU A 434 7.62 -10.52 7.66
C LEU A 434 8.64 -10.24 6.55
N THR A 435 8.27 -9.41 5.57
CA THR A 435 9.22 -8.94 4.55
C THR A 435 10.32 -8.08 5.19
N ASN A 436 10.03 -7.35 6.27
CA ASN A 436 11.04 -6.61 7.03
C ASN A 436 11.82 -7.50 8.04
N GLY A 437 11.65 -8.82 8.03
CA GLY A 437 12.40 -9.76 8.87
C GLY A 437 11.90 -9.91 10.30
N ALA A 438 10.69 -9.42 10.60
CA ALA A 438 10.08 -9.66 11.90
C ALA A 438 9.62 -11.11 12.07
N ARG A 439 9.34 -11.51 13.31
CA ARG A 439 8.62 -12.75 13.63
C ARG A 439 7.27 -12.44 14.28
N VAL A 440 6.27 -13.28 14.03
CA VAL A 440 4.98 -13.20 14.75
C VAL A 440 5.20 -13.61 16.20
N GLU A 441 5.11 -12.67 17.13
CA GLU A 441 5.52 -12.90 18.52
C GLU A 441 4.34 -13.31 19.41
N ARG A 442 3.29 -12.48 19.42
CA ARG A 442 2.16 -12.63 20.35
C ARG A 442 0.89 -12.10 19.71
N LEU A 443 -0.23 -12.76 20.01
CA LEU A 443 -1.57 -12.30 19.66
C LEU A 443 -2.22 -11.68 20.91
N ASN A 444 -2.81 -10.50 20.75
CA ASN A 444 -3.39 -9.73 21.83
C ASN A 444 -4.89 -9.59 21.60
N MET A 445 -5.69 -10.17 22.50
CA MET A 445 -7.13 -9.92 22.57
C MET A 445 -7.38 -8.56 23.21
N ASP A 446 -8.54 -7.96 22.92
CA ASP A 446 -9.01 -6.73 23.57
C ASP A 446 -7.98 -5.59 23.48
N ALA A 447 -7.21 -5.59 22.40
CA ALA A 447 -6.04 -4.73 22.25
C ALA A 447 -6.37 -3.40 21.60
N ASN A 448 -7.50 -3.31 20.88
CA ASN A 448 -7.98 -2.11 20.20
C ASN A 448 -9.50 -2.03 20.28
N SER A 449 -10.00 -1.15 21.15
CA SER A 449 -11.43 -0.91 21.34
C SER A 449 -12.03 0.03 20.29
N ALA A 450 -11.22 0.67 19.45
CA ALA A 450 -11.72 1.59 18.45
C ALA A 450 -12.68 0.87 17.47
N PRO A 451 -13.76 1.53 17.00
CA PRO A 451 -14.72 0.92 16.07
C PRO A 451 -14.08 0.33 14.81
N ALA A 452 -13.00 0.95 14.31
CA ALA A 452 -12.23 0.42 13.19
C ALA A 452 -11.51 -0.90 13.54
N GLY A 453 -10.89 -1.00 14.70
CA GLY A 453 -10.24 -2.23 15.19
C GLY A 453 -11.25 -3.38 15.37
N GLN A 454 -12.43 -3.06 15.91
CA GLN A 454 -13.55 -4.00 16.03
C GLN A 454 -14.07 -4.49 14.67
N ALA A 455 -14.25 -3.57 13.72
CA ALA A 455 -14.69 -3.89 12.37
C ALA A 455 -13.65 -4.70 11.58
N GLN A 456 -12.35 -4.53 11.86
CA GLN A 456 -11.27 -5.22 11.16
C GLN A 456 -11.01 -6.62 11.68
N SER A 457 -11.00 -6.78 13.02
CA SER A 457 -10.47 -7.98 13.66
C SER A 457 -11.02 -8.25 15.07
N PHE A 458 -12.22 -7.75 15.41
CA PHE A 458 -12.81 -7.90 16.75
C PHE A 458 -11.90 -7.34 17.87
N GLY A 459 -11.10 -6.32 17.57
CA GLY A 459 -10.16 -5.71 18.50
C GLY A 459 -8.88 -6.50 18.76
N LEU A 460 -8.64 -7.58 18.01
CA LEU A 460 -7.37 -8.31 18.04
C LEU A 460 -6.24 -7.49 17.44
N MET A 461 -5.07 -7.58 18.06
CA MET A 461 -3.82 -7.08 17.51
C MET A 461 -2.73 -8.13 17.61
N VAL A 462 -1.60 -7.87 16.96
CA VAL A 462 -0.45 -8.77 16.94
C VAL A 462 0.83 -8.00 17.20
N ASN A 463 1.71 -8.57 18.02
CA ASN A 463 3.08 -8.09 18.13
C ASN A 463 3.96 -8.80 17.10
N TYR A 464 4.67 -8.04 16.28
CA TYR A 464 5.78 -8.55 15.48
C TYR A 464 7.09 -8.14 16.14
N LEU A 465 7.96 -9.10 16.46
CA LEU A 465 9.25 -8.83 17.11
C LEU A 465 10.38 -8.73 16.08
N TYR A 466 11.16 -7.67 16.17
CA TYR A 466 12.40 -7.43 15.43
C TYR A 466 13.60 -7.76 16.31
N GLN A 467 14.09 -9.00 16.22
CA GLN A 467 15.29 -9.41 16.92
C GLN A 467 16.52 -9.19 16.03
N ALA A 468 17.38 -8.23 16.37
CA ALA A 468 18.48 -7.76 15.52
C ALA A 468 19.34 -8.87 14.88
N GLY A 469 19.62 -9.96 15.60
CA GLY A 469 20.41 -11.08 15.08
C GLY A 469 19.65 -12.08 14.20
N GLU A 470 18.34 -11.92 14.02
CA GLU A 470 17.48 -12.81 13.23
C GLU A 470 16.80 -12.13 12.04
N ILE A 471 16.89 -10.79 11.91
CA ILE A 471 16.16 -10.01 10.90
C ILE A 471 16.47 -10.50 9.48
N GLU A 472 17.75 -10.58 9.10
CA GLU A 472 18.19 -11.00 7.77
C GLU A 472 17.75 -12.44 7.47
N LYS A 473 17.97 -13.34 8.43
CA LYS A 473 17.59 -14.75 8.31
C LYS A 473 16.07 -14.89 8.12
N ASN A 474 15.27 -14.16 8.89
CA ASN A 474 13.82 -14.22 8.79
C ASN A 474 13.34 -13.66 7.45
N HIS A 475 13.93 -12.53 7.01
CA HIS A 475 13.67 -11.94 5.70
C HIS A 475 13.96 -12.95 4.57
N GLU A 476 15.15 -13.54 4.54
CA GLU A 476 15.56 -14.51 3.50
C GLU A 476 14.62 -15.72 3.45
N ASN A 477 14.27 -16.28 4.61
CA ASN A 477 13.35 -17.42 4.70
C ASN A 477 11.95 -17.08 4.17
N TYR A 478 11.46 -15.88 4.44
CA TYR A 478 10.15 -15.45 3.99
C TYR A 478 10.13 -15.06 2.50
N ALA A 479 11.09 -14.23 2.06
CA ALA A 479 11.18 -13.77 0.68
C ALA A 479 11.52 -14.90 -0.30
N GLY A 480 12.40 -15.82 0.09
CA GLY A 480 12.86 -16.92 -0.75
C GLY A 480 11.96 -18.17 -0.74
N GLY A 481 11.28 -18.45 0.38
CA GLY A 481 10.56 -19.71 0.57
C GLY A 481 9.25 -19.63 1.32
N GLY A 482 8.67 -18.43 1.48
CA GLY A 482 7.36 -18.23 2.13
C GLY A 482 7.30 -18.65 3.60
N LYS A 483 8.44 -18.94 4.22
CA LYS A 483 8.51 -19.50 5.56
C LYS A 483 8.36 -18.40 6.60
N ILE A 484 7.30 -18.49 7.39
CA ILE A 484 6.95 -17.48 8.40
C ILE A 484 7.66 -17.77 9.73
N ALA A 485 8.41 -16.78 10.24
CA ALA A 485 8.97 -16.80 11.58
C ALA A 485 7.87 -16.49 12.60
N ALA A 486 7.73 -17.33 13.64
CA ALA A 486 6.70 -17.18 14.66
C ALA A 486 7.18 -17.80 15.98
N SER A 487 6.70 -17.27 17.11
CA SER A 487 6.97 -17.80 18.45
C SER A 487 6.35 -19.20 18.62
N SER A 488 6.88 -19.99 19.55
CA SER A 488 6.34 -21.32 19.86
C SER A 488 4.88 -21.27 20.32
N THR A 489 4.50 -20.22 21.05
CA THR A 489 3.12 -19.99 21.49
C THR A 489 2.17 -19.80 20.31
N VAL A 490 2.53 -18.95 19.34
CA VAL A 490 1.67 -18.69 18.17
C VAL A 490 1.62 -19.92 17.26
N ARG A 491 2.73 -20.63 17.06
CA ARG A 491 2.74 -21.89 16.29
C ARG A 491 1.79 -22.94 16.87
N ARG A 492 1.82 -23.11 18.19
CA ARG A 492 0.92 -24.05 18.89
C ARG A 492 -0.56 -23.69 18.75
N LEU A 493 -0.89 -22.41 18.58
CA LEU A 493 -2.26 -21.97 18.32
C LEU A 493 -2.71 -22.28 16.88
N ALA A 494 -1.80 -22.20 15.91
CA ALA A 494 -2.13 -22.38 14.50
C ALA A 494 -2.37 -23.83 14.07
N GLY A 495 -2.00 -24.81 14.91
CA GLY A 495 -2.10 -26.25 14.65
C GLY A 495 -0.75 -26.88 14.44
#